data_AF-A0A315DAC5-F1
#
_entry.id   AF-A0A315DAC5-F1
#
_cell.length_a   1.000
_cell.length_b   1.000
_cell.length_c   1.000
_cell.angle_alpha   90.00
_cell.angle_beta   90.00
_cell.angle_gamma   90.00
#
_symmetry.space_group_name_H-M   'P 1'
#
loop_
_entity.id
_entity.type
_entity.pdbx_description
1 polymer ?
#
loop_
_entity_poly.entity_id
_entity_poly.type
_entity_poly.pdbx_seq_one_letter_code
_entity_poly.pdbx_strand_id
1 'polypeptide(L)' 'MLSQRWMWIAWPAFLVAGLLEMLVFAFVDPQDLHWFGHGFELSRQAIYTLAFFAFWALTMVSSALTLLLGMSSTDVNR' A
#
# COMPACT_ATOMS: atom_id res chain seq x y z
N MET A 1 -22.89 -4.32 -4.50
CA MET A 1 -21.96 -5.43 -4.14
C MET A 1 -20.49 -5.09 -4.40
N LEU A 2 -20.11 -4.55 -5.57
CA LEU A 2 -18.70 -4.20 -5.86
C LEU A 2 -18.11 -3.19 -4.86
N SER A 3 -18.85 -2.14 -4.52
CA SER A 3 -18.41 -1.10 -3.56
C SER A 3 -18.10 -1.66 -2.17
N GLN A 4 -18.87 -2.65 -1.71
CA GLN A 4 -18.67 -3.30 -0.41
C GLN A 4 -17.44 -4.22 -0.42
N ARG A 5 -17.18 -4.91 -1.54
CA ARG A 5 -15.94 -5.67 -1.76
C ARG A 5 -14.71 -4.77 -1.75
N TRP A 6 -14.77 -3.62 -2.41
CA TRP A 6 -13.69 -2.63 -2.38
C TRP A 6 -13.44 -2.10 -0.96
N MET A 7 -14.48 -1.86 -0.18
CA MET A 7 -14.34 -1.45 1.22
C MET A 7 -13.63 -2.51 2.07
N TRP A 8 -13.92 -3.79 1.85
CA TRP A 8 -13.27 -4.91 2.55
C TRP A 8 -11.79 -5.06 2.23
N ILE A 9 -11.32 -4.49 1.12
CA ILE A 9 -9.91 -4.45 0.74
C ILE A 9 -9.26 -3.16 1.24
N ALA A 10 -9.85 -2.02 0.88
CA ALA A 10 -9.28 -0.70 1.08
C ALA A 10 -9.13 -0.36 2.58
N TRP A 11 -10.11 -0.73 3.41
CA TRP A 11 -10.09 -0.39 4.84
C TRP A 11 -9.02 -1.15 5.63
N PRO A 12 -8.92 -2.49 5.57
CA PRO A 12 -7.81 -3.21 6.21
C PRO A 12 -6.44 -2.83 5.63
N ALA A 13 -6.35 -2.63 4.31
CA ALA A 13 -5.13 -2.18 3.66
C ALA A 13 -4.64 -0.83 4.21
N PHE A 14 -5.55 0.10 4.48
CA PHE A 14 -5.23 1.42 5.05
C PHE A 14 -4.58 1.29 6.44
N LEU A 15 -5.14 0.43 7.31
CA LEU A 15 -4.60 0.19 8.64
C LEU A 15 -3.21 -0.46 8.58
N VAL A 16 -3.02 -1.44 7.71
CA VAL A 16 -1.72 -2.11 7.53
C VAL A 16 -0.69 -1.15 6.92
N ALA A 17 -1.09 -0.28 5.99
CA ALA A 17 -0.22 0.74 5.42
C ALA A 17 0.28 1.73 6.48
N GLY A 18 -0.60 2.21 7.36
CA GLY A 18 -0.20 3.08 8.47
C GLY A 18 0.74 2.38 9.46
N LEU A 19 0.49 1.10 9.75
CA LEU A 19 1.40 0.32 10.59
C LEU A 19 2.78 0.13 9.94
N LEU A 20 2.82 -0.18 8.64
CA LEU A 20 4.06 -0.30 7.88
C LEU A 20 4.82 1.02 7.83
N GLU A 21 4.13 2.13 7.62
CA GLU A 21 4.72 3.47 7.65
C GLU A 21 5.39 3.74 9.00
N MET A 22 4.68 3.52 10.10
CA MET A 22 5.24 3.69 11.46
C MET A 22 6.45 2.79 11.70
N LEU A 23 6.37 1.51 11.31
CA LEU A 23 7.46 0.56 11.50
C LEU A 23 8.68 0.90 10.66
N VAL A 24 8.52 1.18 9.37
CA VAL A 24 9.64 1.47 8.47
C VAL A 24 10.34 2.76 8.89
N PHE A 25 9.61 3.84 9.12
CA PHE A 25 10.22 5.12 9.49
C PHE A 25 10.63 5.21 10.96
N ALA A 26 10.29 4.23 11.80
CA ALA A 26 10.93 4.09 13.11
C ALA A 26 12.41 3.68 12.99
N PHE A 27 12.79 3.01 11.88
CA PHE A 27 14.16 2.55 11.65
C PHE A 27 14.89 3.27 10.52
N VAL A 28 14.16 3.94 9.62
CA VAL A 28 14.71 4.64 8.45
C VAL A 28 14.38 6.13 8.54
N ASP A 29 15.37 7.02 8.53
CA ASP A 29 15.08 8.46 8.45
C ASP A 29 14.58 8.77 7.01
N PRO A 30 13.39 9.38 6.85
CA PRO A 30 12.91 9.80 5.53
C PRO A 30 13.88 10.74 4.80
N GLN A 31 14.74 11.50 5.49
CA GLN A 31 15.73 12.37 4.85
C GLN A 31 16.96 11.63 4.32
N ASP A 32 17.22 10.41 4.80
CA ASP A 32 18.32 9.59 4.32
C ASP A 32 17.95 8.84 3.02
N LEU A 33 16.71 8.99 2.53
CA LEU A 33 16.32 8.50 1.21
C LEU A 33 17.00 9.33 0.12
N HIS A 34 17.99 8.71 -0.54
CA HIS A 34 18.64 9.25 -1.72
C HIS A 34 18.15 8.52 -2.97
N TRP A 35 17.77 9.26 -4.02
CA TRP A 35 17.38 8.69 -5.32
C TRP A 35 18.46 9.01 -6.36
N PHE A 36 19.10 7.97 -6.90
CA PHE A 36 20.19 8.09 -7.89
C PHE A 36 21.34 9.03 -7.44
N GLY A 37 21.67 9.06 -6.15
CA GLY A 37 22.79 9.87 -5.64
C GLY A 37 22.46 11.36 -5.44
N HIS A 38 21.21 11.78 -5.63
CA HIS A 38 20.71 13.06 -5.17
C HIS A 38 19.71 12.86 -4.04
N GLY A 39 19.82 13.70 -3.00
CA GLY A 39 18.81 13.74 -1.96
C GLY A 39 17.47 14.12 -2.56
N PHE A 40 16.40 13.49 -2.09
CA PHE A 40 15.07 13.98 -2.42
C PHE A 40 14.93 15.39 -1.85
N GLU A 41 14.78 16.41 -2.70
CA GLU A 41 14.32 17.74 -2.28
C GLU A 41 12.81 17.75 -1.88
N LEU A 42 12.32 16.61 -1.41
CA LEU A 42 10.98 16.47 -0.89
C LEU A 42 11.02 16.78 0.61
N SER A 43 10.02 17.52 1.08
CA SER A 43 9.82 17.68 2.51
C SER A 43 9.59 16.31 3.15
N ARG A 44 9.96 16.16 4.44
CA ARG A 44 9.68 14.94 5.22
C ARG A 44 8.22 14.48 5.07
N GLN A 45 7.29 15.43 5.10
CA GLN A 45 5.85 15.16 4.95
C GLN A 45 5.49 14.57 3.59
N ALA A 46 6.12 15.02 2.50
CA ALA A 46 5.88 14.47 1.18
C ALA A 46 6.37 13.01 1.08
N ILE A 47 7.49 12.69 1.72
CA ILE A 47 8.03 11.33 1.77
C ILE A 47 7.09 10.38 2.53
N TYR A 48 6.63 10.79 3.72
CA TYR A 48 5.62 10.04 4.49
C TYR A 48 4.37 9.77 3.65
N THR A 49 3.80 10.83 3.07
CA THR A 49 2.59 10.73 2.25
C THR A 49 2.76 9.76 1.09
N LEU A 50 3.87 9.86 0.35
CA LEU A 50 4.13 9.00 -0.80
C LEU A 50 4.33 7.54 -0.38
N ALA A 51 5.08 7.31 0.71
CA ALA A 51 5.30 5.98 1.26
C ALA A 51 3.99 5.34 1.76
N PHE A 52 3.15 6.10 2.46
CA PHE A 52 1.83 5.65 2.89
C PHE A 52 0.98 5.19 1.70
N PHE A 53 0.87 6.01 0.65
CA PHE A 53 0.12 5.64 -0.55
C PHE A 53 0.71 4.43 -1.27
N ALA A 54 2.04 4.30 -1.31
CA ALA A 54 2.70 3.14 -1.89
C ALA A 54 2.41 1.84 -1.10
N PHE A 55 2.52 1.87 0.23
CA PHE A 55 2.19 0.73 1.09
C PHE A 55 0.70 0.39 1.00
N TRP A 56 -0.18 1.39 0.96
CA TRP A 56 -1.62 1.19 0.81
C TRP A 56 -1.98 0.57 -0.55
N ALA A 57 -1.41 1.07 -1.64
CA ALA A 57 -1.62 0.49 -2.97
C ALA A 57 -1.12 -0.95 -3.04
N LEU A 58 0.07 -1.24 -2.50
CA LEU A 58 0.65 -2.58 -2.54
C LEU A 58 -0.17 -3.59 -1.72
N THR A 59 -0.66 -3.20 -0.55
CA THR A 59 -1.52 -4.04 0.29
C THR A 59 -2.90 -4.27 -0.33
N MET A 60 -3.47 -3.25 -1.01
CA MET A 60 -4.68 -3.42 -1.81
C MET A 60 -4.47 -4.40 -2.97
N VAL A 61 -3.36 -4.29 -3.71
CA VAL A 61 -3.02 -5.20 -4.82
C VAL A 61 -2.87 -6.64 -4.31
N SER A 62 -2.15 -6.86 -3.21
CA SER A 62 -2.00 -8.18 -2.60
C SER A 62 -3.36 -8.80 -2.23
N SER A 63 -4.25 -8.01 -1.64
CA SER A 63 -5.60 -8.45 -1.28
C SER A 63 -6.46 -8.74 -2.51
N ALA A 64 -6.38 -7.90 -3.55
CA ALA A 64 -7.08 -8.10 -4.81
C ALA A 64 -6.61 -9.38 -5.52
N LEU A 65 -5.30 -9.65 -5.54
CA LEU A 65 -4.73 -10.90 -6.07
C LEU A 65 -5.21 -12.11 -5.27
N THR A 66 -5.29 -12.01 -3.94
CA THR A 66 -5.82 -13.08 -3.09
C THR A 66 -7.28 -13.40 -3.46
N LEU A 67 -8.11 -12.37 -3.68
CA LEU A 67 -9.49 -12.58 -4.13
C LEU A 67 -9.56 -13.17 -5.53
N LEU A 68 -8.67 -12.75 -6.44
CA LEU A 68 -8.61 -13.27 -7.81
C LEU A 68 -8.25 -14.76 -7.82
N LEU A 69 -7.25 -15.16 -7.01
CA LEU A 69 -6.85 -16.56 -6.85
C LEU A 69 -7.92 -17.40 -6.14
N GLY A 70 -8.73 -16.79 -5.28
CA GLY A 70 -9.84 -17.44 -4.58
C GLY A 70 -11.13 -17.56 -5.41
N MET A 71 -11.18 -17.06 -6.65
CA MET A 71 -12.38 -17.16 -7.47
C MET A 71 -12.67 -18.60 -7.92
N SER A 72 -13.95 -18.97 -7.92
CA SER A 72 -14.37 -20.30 -8.40
C SER A 72 -14.19 -20.44 -9.90
N SER A 73 -13.95 -21.66 -10.39
CA SER A 73 -13.84 -21.95 -11.84
C SER A 73 -15.08 -21.52 -12.62
N THR A 74 -16.26 -21.57 -11.99
CA THR A 74 -17.54 -21.10 -12.55
C THR A 74 -17.64 -19.58 -12.67
N ASP A 75 -16.93 -18.81 -11.85
CA ASP A 75 -16.90 -17.35 -11.95
C ASP A 75 -15.85 -16.86 -12.95
N VAL A 76 -14.77 -17.63 -13.15
CA VAL A 76 -13.72 -17.32 -14.14
C VAL A 76 -14.16 -17.68 -15.57
N ASN A 77 -14.94 -18.75 -15.76
CA ASN A 77 -15.36 -19.26 -17.07
C ASN A 77 -16.72 -18.70 -17.55
N ARG A 78 -17.17 -17.58 -16.95
CA ARG A 78 -18.39 -16.87 -17.33
C ARG A 78 -18.04 -15.64 -18.16
#